data_AF-A0A0U3H2U5-F1
#
_entry.id   AF-A0A0U3H2U5-F1
#
_cell.length_a   1.000
_cell.length_b   1.000
_cell.length_c   1.000
_cell.angle_alpha   90.00
_cell.angle_beta   90.00
_cell.angle_gamma   90.00
#
_symmetry.space_group_name_H-M   'P 1'
#
loop_
_entity.id
_entity.type
_entity.pdbx_description
1 polymer ?
#
loop_
_entity_poly.entity_id
_entity_poly.type
_entity_poly.pdbx_seq_one_letter_code
_entity_poly.pdbx_strand_id
1 'polypeptide(L)'
;MRENTAVLILTHGSRRNTFVEDMGEVTSYVERKLGIPVYLTHNEFTEPNWRTRLNELLSHGYDHFIFALAFLGRGNHVAHDIMGELNVSDFYRWSETTYNGKRIYAYITKPLADSELVKLAIFYRIKSAFKDVEEGHYIEDPEEIEENTMNMIREKLREIFSVFNDEELEVIARAVYASGNFELAKHVYISYDAIGSGLEALRSGISILTDVKMVKAGIRWEQVENYLDNSSELAKKMGITRTAAAMRLGLNSSKIVVIGNAPTALLEVLRIHEERKVDIPLVVASPPGFTNASEVKEQLIKSGIPCIVVRGSYGGSNIAVAIINELIRRVRI
;
A
#
# COMPACT_ATOMS: atom_id res chain seq x y z
N MET A 1 -10.35 5.63 -18.13
CA MET A 1 -9.78 6.33 -16.95
C MET A 1 -8.29 6.62 -17.05
N ARG A 2 -7.47 5.96 -17.90
CA ARG A 2 -6.08 6.41 -18.17
C ARG A 2 -5.95 7.25 -19.45
N GLU A 3 -6.81 7.02 -20.43
CA GLU A 3 -6.92 7.87 -21.61
C GLU A 3 -7.33 9.29 -21.17
N ASN A 4 -6.69 10.32 -21.76
CA ASN A 4 -6.89 11.74 -21.47
C ASN A 4 -6.61 12.19 -20.02
N THR A 5 -5.82 11.41 -19.27
CA THR A 5 -5.41 11.78 -17.90
C THR A 5 -4.00 12.36 -17.85
N ALA A 6 -3.85 13.50 -17.17
CA ALA A 6 -2.56 14.12 -16.88
C ALA A 6 -2.39 14.32 -15.37
N VAL A 7 -1.15 14.17 -14.89
CA VAL A 7 -0.79 14.50 -13.51
C VAL A 7 -0.04 15.82 -13.49
N LEU A 8 -0.46 16.74 -12.62
CA LEU A 8 0.26 17.96 -12.31
C LEU A 8 0.84 17.82 -10.91
N ILE A 9 2.17 17.80 -10.79
CA ILE A 9 2.84 17.95 -9.49
C ILE A 9 2.97 19.44 -9.23
N LEU A 10 2.26 19.93 -8.21
CA LEU A 10 2.18 21.36 -7.89
C LEU A 10 3.12 21.70 -6.74
N THR A 11 4.03 22.65 -6.97
CA THR A 11 4.88 23.22 -5.92
C THR A 11 4.63 24.73 -5.80
N HIS A 12 5.14 25.37 -4.74
CA HIS A 12 4.99 26.83 -4.62
C HIS A 12 5.69 27.58 -5.76
N GLY A 13 6.70 26.96 -6.37
CA GLY A 13 7.66 27.61 -7.25
C GLY A 13 8.79 28.28 -6.47
N SER A 14 9.88 28.57 -7.17
CA SER A 14 11.10 29.11 -6.59
C SER A 14 11.81 29.99 -7.60
N ARG A 15 12.29 31.15 -7.15
CA ARG A 15 13.17 32.00 -7.96
C ARG A 15 14.55 31.36 -8.22
N ARG A 16 14.87 30.25 -7.54
CA ARG A 16 16.12 29.49 -7.70
C ARG A 16 15.87 28.24 -8.55
N ASN A 17 16.65 28.08 -9.61
CA ASN A 17 16.53 26.96 -10.56
C ASN A 17 16.81 25.59 -9.91
N THR A 18 17.70 25.51 -8.92
CA THR A 18 18.07 24.24 -8.26
C THR A 18 16.86 23.50 -7.67
N PHE A 19 15.89 24.23 -7.10
CA PHE A 19 14.66 23.63 -6.59
C PHE A 19 13.81 23.00 -7.70
N VAL A 20 13.78 23.64 -8.88
CA VAL A 20 13.04 23.14 -10.04
C VAL A 20 13.68 21.87 -10.58
N GLU A 21 15.02 21.82 -10.61
CA GLU A 21 15.80 20.63 -10.98
C GLU A 21 15.50 19.46 -10.04
N ASP A 22 15.61 19.66 -8.73
CA ASP A 22 15.33 18.64 -7.71
C ASP A 22 13.90 18.07 -7.85
N MET A 23 12.90 18.96 -8.01
CA MET A 23 11.51 18.54 -8.21
C MET A 23 11.27 17.91 -9.58
N GLY A 24 12.09 18.24 -10.59
CA GLY A 24 12.10 17.60 -11.90
C GLY A 24 12.52 16.14 -11.82
N GLU A 25 13.49 15.80 -10.96
CA GLU A 25 13.88 14.40 -10.70
C GLU A 25 12.73 13.60 -10.07
N VAL A 26 12.05 14.19 -9.08
CA VAL A 26 10.86 13.59 -8.45
C VAL A 26 9.76 13.37 -9.49
N THR A 27 9.51 14.37 -10.33
CA THR A 27 8.49 14.29 -11.40
C THR A 27 8.80 13.17 -12.37
N SER A 28 10.04 13.10 -12.84
CA SER A 28 10.52 12.04 -13.75
C SER A 28 10.40 10.65 -13.12
N TYR A 29 10.68 10.54 -11.82
CA TYR A 29 10.49 9.28 -11.09
C TYR A 29 9.03 8.84 -11.08
N VAL A 30 8.11 9.76 -10.77
CA VAL A 30 6.66 9.47 -10.73
C VAL A 30 6.14 9.12 -12.11
N GLU A 31 6.53 9.86 -13.16
CA GLU A 31 6.14 9.60 -14.55
C GLU A 31 6.51 8.19 -15.00
N ARG A 32 7.78 7.80 -14.81
CA ARG A 32 8.26 6.45 -15.15
C ARG A 32 7.48 5.36 -14.43
N LYS A 33 7.01 5.62 -13.20
CA LYS A 33 6.28 4.64 -12.40
C LYS A 33 4.81 4.54 -12.77
N LEU A 34 4.16 5.65 -13.12
CA LEU A 34 2.75 5.65 -13.48
C LEU A 34 2.52 5.24 -14.95
N GLY A 35 3.47 5.55 -15.83
CA GLY A 35 3.34 5.31 -17.27
C GLY A 35 2.27 6.19 -17.94
N ILE A 36 1.97 7.35 -17.35
CA ILE A 36 1.11 8.41 -17.90
C ILE A 36 1.84 9.76 -17.77
N PRO A 37 1.48 10.78 -18.56
CA PRO A 37 2.16 12.08 -18.52
C PRO A 37 2.09 12.74 -17.15
N VAL A 38 3.25 13.19 -16.64
CA VAL A 38 3.37 13.92 -15.38
C VAL A 38 4.12 15.22 -15.61
N TYR A 39 3.50 16.33 -15.22
CA TYR A 39 4.02 17.67 -15.43
C TYR A 39 4.35 18.33 -14.09
N LEU A 40 5.59 18.83 -13.94
CA LEU A 40 5.92 19.73 -12.85
C LEU A 40 5.32 21.09 -13.15
N THR A 41 4.57 21.62 -12.18
CA THR A 41 3.92 22.93 -12.28
C THR A 41 4.03 23.69 -10.96
N HIS A 42 3.81 25.00 -11.04
CA HIS A 42 4.03 25.90 -9.92
C HIS A 42 2.80 26.78 -9.67
N ASN A 43 2.57 27.13 -8.41
CA ASN A 43 1.55 28.11 -8.06
C ASN A 43 2.00 29.55 -8.36
N GLU A 44 3.26 29.88 -8.07
CA GLU A 44 3.82 31.23 -8.20
C GLU A 44 5.30 31.18 -8.63
N PHE A 45 5.88 32.35 -8.92
CA PHE A 45 7.33 32.61 -9.13
C PHE A 45 8.04 31.93 -10.30
N THR A 46 7.55 30.81 -10.81
CA THR A 46 8.23 29.98 -11.80
C THR A 46 7.22 29.43 -12.80
N GLU A 47 7.63 29.35 -14.07
CA GLU A 47 6.85 28.69 -15.12
C GLU A 47 7.23 27.20 -15.24
N PRO A 48 6.30 26.31 -15.64
CA PRO A 48 4.93 26.64 -16.02
C PRO A 48 4.00 26.80 -14.80
N ASN A 49 3.24 27.90 -14.78
CA ASN A 49 2.14 28.06 -13.83
C ASN A 49 1.08 26.96 -14.09
N TRP A 50 0.54 26.37 -13.03
CA TRP A 50 -0.43 25.27 -13.17
C TRP A 50 -1.68 25.69 -13.95
N ARG A 51 -2.12 26.96 -13.87
CA ARG A 51 -3.27 27.48 -14.62
C ARG A 51 -3.01 27.51 -16.12
N THR A 52 -1.82 27.98 -16.50
CA THR A 52 -1.36 28.02 -17.89
C THR A 52 -1.23 26.60 -18.44
N ARG A 53 -0.58 25.72 -17.68
CA ARG A 53 -0.39 24.32 -18.08
C ARG A 53 -1.72 23.58 -18.20
N LEU A 54 -2.67 23.80 -17.29
CA LEU A 54 -4.00 23.20 -17.34
C LEU A 54 -4.74 23.62 -18.62
N ASN A 55 -4.72 24.90 -18.98
CA ASN A 55 -5.32 25.39 -20.22
C ASN A 55 -4.69 24.79 -21.48
N GLU A 56 -3.36 24.64 -21.49
CA GLU A 56 -2.64 23.97 -22.58
C GLU A 56 -3.04 22.50 -22.69
N LEU A 57 -3.08 21.75 -21.60
CA LEU A 57 -3.50 20.34 -21.63
C LEU A 57 -4.96 20.20 -22.07
N LEU A 58 -5.84 21.10 -21.62
CA LEU A 58 -7.23 21.19 -22.08
C LEU A 58 -7.38 21.44 -23.59
N SER A 59 -6.43 22.13 -24.23
CA SER A 59 -6.44 22.28 -25.70
C SER A 59 -5.93 21.03 -26.42
N HIS A 60 -5.15 20.20 -25.75
CA HIS A 60 -4.64 18.92 -26.26
C HIS A 60 -5.59 17.74 -25.98
N GLY A 61 -6.80 17.99 -25.47
CA GLY A 61 -7.84 16.98 -25.30
C GLY A 61 -7.81 16.23 -23.95
N TYR A 62 -6.96 16.65 -23.01
CA TYR A 62 -7.03 16.14 -21.64
C TYR A 62 -8.25 16.71 -20.93
N ASP A 63 -8.95 15.86 -20.18
CA ASP A 63 -10.12 16.22 -19.38
C ASP A 63 -10.08 15.64 -17.95
N HIS A 64 -9.14 14.73 -17.65
CA HIS A 64 -8.90 14.19 -16.33
C HIS A 64 -7.57 14.68 -15.76
N PHE A 65 -7.59 15.30 -14.59
CA PHE A 65 -6.42 15.93 -13.99
C PHE A 65 -6.21 15.49 -12.54
N ILE A 66 -5.00 15.02 -12.24
CA ILE A 66 -4.56 14.72 -10.87
C ILE A 66 -3.64 15.85 -10.41
N PHE A 67 -4.05 16.61 -9.40
CA PHE A 67 -3.26 17.66 -8.78
C PHE A 67 -2.56 17.09 -7.53
N ALA A 68 -1.30 16.72 -7.71
CA ALA A 68 -0.44 16.22 -6.63
C ALA A 68 0.25 17.39 -5.92
N LEU A 69 -0.27 17.78 -4.75
CA LEU A 69 0.20 18.94 -4.00
C LEU A 69 1.50 18.65 -3.23
N ALA A 70 2.64 19.09 -3.78
CA ALA A 70 3.97 18.91 -3.21
C ALA A 70 4.40 20.07 -2.29
N PHE A 71 3.47 20.61 -1.49
CA PHE A 71 3.75 21.70 -0.54
C PHE A 71 4.24 21.18 0.83
N LEU A 72 5.34 21.75 1.33
CA LEU A 72 5.92 21.45 2.65
C LEU A 72 5.72 22.58 3.69
N GLY A 73 5.24 23.77 3.27
CA GLY A 73 5.08 24.98 4.11
C GLY A 73 3.63 25.29 4.48
N ARG A 74 3.21 26.57 4.44
CA ARG A 74 1.81 27.07 4.61
C ARG A 74 0.86 26.59 3.49
N GLY A 75 0.97 25.32 3.12
CA GLY A 75 0.34 24.71 1.97
C GLY A 75 -1.17 24.51 2.14
N ASN A 76 -1.71 24.46 3.35
CA ASN A 76 -3.16 24.25 3.53
C ASN A 76 -3.99 25.42 2.98
N HIS A 77 -3.59 26.66 3.23
CA HIS A 77 -4.27 27.82 2.65
C HIS A 77 -4.18 27.81 1.11
N VAL A 78 -2.99 27.59 0.58
CA VAL A 78 -2.76 27.51 -0.88
C VAL A 78 -3.50 26.33 -1.52
N ALA A 79 -3.59 25.19 -0.82
CA ALA A 79 -4.36 24.04 -1.26
C ALA A 79 -5.85 24.37 -1.32
N HIS A 80 -6.40 25.02 -0.28
CA HIS A 80 -7.79 25.48 -0.28
C HIS A 80 -8.07 26.52 -1.36
N ASP A 81 -7.13 27.42 -1.66
CA ASP A 81 -7.26 28.39 -2.74
C ASP A 81 -7.34 27.70 -4.11
N ILE A 82 -6.43 26.75 -4.38
CA ILE A 82 -6.44 25.94 -5.62
C ILE A 82 -7.73 25.12 -5.73
N MET A 83 -8.15 24.49 -4.64
CA MET A 83 -9.41 23.73 -4.57
C MET A 83 -10.62 24.62 -4.83
N GLY A 84 -10.65 25.83 -4.25
CA GLY A 84 -11.70 26.82 -4.47
C GLY A 84 -11.77 27.28 -5.92
N GLU A 85 -10.63 27.52 -6.56
CA GLU A 85 -10.56 27.88 -7.99
C GLU A 85 -11.03 26.74 -8.91
N LEU A 86 -10.76 25.49 -8.54
CA LEU A 86 -11.25 24.31 -9.24
C LEU A 86 -12.68 23.92 -8.85
N ASN A 87 -13.28 24.58 -7.86
CA ASN A 87 -14.57 24.22 -7.26
C ASN A 87 -14.63 22.74 -6.82
N VAL A 88 -13.59 22.27 -6.12
CA VAL A 88 -13.47 20.93 -5.55
C VAL A 88 -13.45 21.02 -4.02
N SER A 89 -14.21 20.19 -3.33
CA SER A 89 -14.28 20.18 -1.85
C SER A 89 -13.50 19.05 -1.19
N ASP A 90 -13.33 17.93 -1.88
CA ASP A 90 -12.81 16.70 -1.28
C ASP A 90 -11.40 16.37 -1.79
N PHE A 91 -10.49 16.05 -0.85
CA PHE A 91 -9.21 15.43 -1.20
C PHE A 91 -9.39 13.95 -1.52
N TYR A 92 -8.50 13.42 -2.36
CA TYR A 92 -8.42 12.01 -2.73
C TYR A 92 -9.70 11.41 -3.37
N ARG A 93 -10.57 12.28 -3.93
CA ARG A 93 -11.79 11.89 -4.61
C ARG A 93 -11.87 12.59 -5.97
N TRP A 94 -12.23 11.82 -7.00
CA TRP A 94 -12.55 12.40 -8.31
C TRP A 94 -13.81 13.24 -8.20
N SER A 95 -13.73 14.49 -8.65
CA SER A 95 -14.84 15.43 -8.68
C SER A 95 -15.01 15.96 -10.10
N GLU A 96 -16.24 15.92 -10.63
CA GLU A 96 -16.59 16.60 -11.87
C GLU A 96 -16.78 18.09 -11.58
N THR A 97 -16.12 18.94 -12.36
CA THR A 97 -16.21 20.40 -12.23
C THR A 97 -16.09 21.07 -13.60
N THR A 98 -16.26 22.40 -13.63
CA THR A 98 -16.11 23.21 -14.84
C THR A 98 -14.98 24.21 -14.63
N TYR A 99 -14.02 24.22 -15.54
CA TYR A 99 -12.90 25.16 -15.56
C TYR A 99 -12.82 25.84 -16.92
N ASN A 100 -12.85 27.18 -16.96
CA ASN A 100 -12.88 27.98 -18.19
C ASN A 100 -13.94 27.51 -19.21
N GLY A 101 -15.13 27.16 -18.72
CA GLY A 101 -16.26 26.72 -19.55
C GLY A 101 -16.12 25.30 -20.11
N LYS A 102 -15.06 24.55 -19.76
CA LYS A 102 -14.88 23.15 -20.13
C LYS A 102 -15.13 22.25 -18.92
N ARG A 103 -15.80 21.13 -19.16
CA ARG A 103 -15.95 20.07 -18.14
C ARG A 103 -14.60 19.39 -17.93
N ILE A 104 -14.22 19.23 -16.66
CA ILE A 104 -13.04 18.46 -16.24
C ILE A 104 -13.38 17.54 -15.07
N TYR A 105 -12.56 16.50 -14.91
CA TYR A 105 -12.52 15.67 -13.72
C TYR A 105 -11.24 15.98 -12.97
N ALA A 106 -11.36 16.38 -11.71
CA ALA A 106 -10.22 16.76 -10.88
C ALA A 106 -10.07 15.79 -9.69
N TYR A 107 -8.84 15.39 -9.42
CA TYR A 107 -8.45 14.62 -8.23
C TYR A 107 -7.32 15.37 -7.52
N ILE A 108 -7.51 15.75 -6.26
CA ILE A 108 -6.55 16.59 -5.54
C ILE A 108 -6.00 15.83 -4.35
N THR A 109 -4.67 15.72 -4.23
CA THR A 109 -4.04 15.11 -3.05
C THR A 109 -3.87 16.15 -1.94
N LYS A 110 -3.71 15.71 -0.69
CA LYS A 110 -3.29 16.63 0.37
C LYS A 110 -1.83 17.10 0.16
N PRO A 111 -1.45 18.25 0.76
CA PRO A 111 -0.06 18.69 0.83
C PRO A 111 0.87 17.64 1.45
N LEU A 112 2.12 17.55 0.95
CA LEU A 112 3.15 16.66 1.51
C LEU A 112 3.42 16.90 3.01
N ALA A 113 3.24 18.12 3.51
CA ALA A 113 3.37 18.43 4.95
C ALA A 113 2.40 17.61 5.85
N ASP A 114 1.28 17.13 5.31
CA ASP A 114 0.32 16.28 6.03
C ASP A 114 0.86 14.85 6.24
N SER A 115 1.87 14.44 5.46
CA SER A 115 2.40 13.07 5.48
C SER A 115 3.20 12.79 6.75
N GLU A 116 2.82 11.73 7.45
CA GLU A 116 3.55 11.25 8.63
C GLU A 116 4.99 10.81 8.29
N LEU A 117 5.20 10.24 7.09
CA LEU A 117 6.52 9.83 6.64
C LEU A 117 7.46 11.03 6.45
N VAL A 118 6.92 12.18 6.02
CA VAL A 118 7.70 13.43 5.94
C VAL A 118 8.11 13.90 7.33
N LYS A 119 7.18 13.88 8.30
CA LYS A 119 7.47 14.24 9.69
C LYS A 119 8.53 13.33 10.30
N LEU A 120 8.40 12.01 10.11
CA LEU A 120 9.37 11.02 10.59
C LEU A 120 10.73 11.19 9.93
N ALA A 121 10.78 11.41 8.60
CA ALA A 121 12.03 11.63 7.90
C ALA A 121 12.79 12.85 8.44
N ILE A 122 12.08 13.96 8.72
CA ILE A 122 12.67 15.14 9.34
C ILE A 122 13.14 14.83 10.76
N PHE A 123 12.29 14.19 11.57
CA PHE A 123 12.62 13.81 12.94
C PHE A 123 13.90 12.97 13.01
N TYR A 124 14.01 11.90 12.23
CA TYR A 124 15.19 11.03 12.27
C TYR A 124 16.45 11.70 11.71
N ARG A 125 16.32 12.58 10.73
CA ARG A 125 17.45 13.41 10.27
C ARG A 125 17.97 14.31 11.37
N ILE A 126 17.07 15.00 12.09
CA ILE A 126 17.42 15.87 13.21
C ILE A 126 17.98 15.04 14.39
N LYS A 127 17.32 13.93 14.75
CA LYS A 127 17.75 13.02 15.82
C LYS A 127 19.20 12.58 15.63
N SER A 128 19.63 12.34 14.39
CA SER A 128 21.00 11.93 14.09
C SER A 128 22.08 12.95 14.50
N ALA A 129 21.73 14.22 14.71
CA ALA A 129 22.65 15.26 15.19
C ALA A 129 22.82 15.27 16.72
N PHE A 130 21.98 14.56 17.47
CA PHE A 130 22.04 14.49 18.93
C PHE A 130 22.65 13.16 19.36
N LYS A 131 23.59 13.20 20.31
CA LYS A 131 24.19 11.99 20.89
C LYS A 131 23.19 11.24 21.77
N ASP A 132 22.40 11.98 22.53
CA ASP A 132 21.38 11.48 23.43
C ASP A 132 20.14 12.38 23.29
N VAL A 133 19.08 11.85 22.69
CA VAL A 133 17.73 12.38 22.90
C VAL A 133 17.16 11.47 23.97
N GLU A 134 16.79 12.00 25.15
CA GLU A 134 16.07 11.22 26.15
C GLU A 134 14.83 10.63 25.47
N GLU A 135 14.89 9.33 25.19
CA GLU A 135 13.70 8.56 24.86
C GLU A 135 12.88 8.57 26.15
N GLY A 136 11.65 9.07 26.07
CA GLY A 136 10.78 9.19 27.24
C GLY A 136 10.61 7.87 28.00
N HIS A 137 10.00 7.93 29.18
CA HIS A 137 9.79 6.80 30.10
C HIS A 137 9.79 5.42 29.41
N TYR A 138 10.88 4.69 29.64
CA TYR A 138 11.07 3.35 29.10
C TYR A 138 10.15 2.38 29.84
N ILE A 139 9.10 1.92 29.16
CA ILE A 139 8.25 0.85 29.64
C ILE A 139 8.99 -0.46 29.32
N GLU A 140 9.26 -1.28 30.35
CA GLU A 140 9.95 -2.57 30.17
C GLU A 140 8.98 -3.74 29.94
N ASP A 141 7.73 -3.61 30.40
CA ASP A 141 6.75 -4.68 30.33
C ASP A 141 6.26 -4.89 28.88
N PRO A 142 6.51 -6.07 28.27
CA PRO A 142 6.18 -6.30 26.87
C PRO A 142 4.68 -6.24 26.55
N GLU A 143 3.83 -6.65 27.50
CA GLU A 143 2.38 -6.65 27.32
C GLU A 143 1.85 -5.21 27.36
N GLU A 144 2.34 -4.41 28.30
CA GLU A 144 2.04 -2.99 28.41
C GLU A 144 2.50 -2.19 27.18
N ILE A 145 3.71 -2.47 26.66
CA ILE A 145 4.22 -1.84 25.43
C ILE A 145 3.30 -2.17 24.24
N GLU A 146 2.95 -3.45 24.08
CA GLU A 146 2.10 -3.90 22.99
C GLU A 146 0.70 -3.30 23.09
N GLU A 147 0.08 -3.35 24.28
CA GLU A 147 -1.27 -2.84 24.51
C GLU A 147 -1.35 -1.33 24.29
N ASN A 148 -0.41 -0.56 24.87
CA ASN A 148 -0.35 0.89 24.68
C ASN A 148 -0.16 1.26 23.20
N THR A 149 0.76 0.59 22.50
CA THR A 149 1.00 0.84 21.07
C THR A 149 -0.23 0.49 20.24
N MET A 150 -0.86 -0.66 20.51
CA MET A 150 -2.06 -1.08 19.79
C MET A 150 -3.24 -0.14 20.04
N ASN A 151 -3.40 0.40 21.25
CA ASN A 151 -4.43 1.40 21.54
C ASN A 151 -4.22 2.69 20.75
N MET A 152 -3.00 3.22 20.72
CA MET A 152 -2.64 4.37 19.88
C MET A 152 -2.91 4.10 18.40
N ILE A 153 -2.61 2.89 17.92
CA ILE A 153 -2.86 2.51 16.53
C ILE A 153 -4.37 2.51 16.25
N ARG A 154 -5.18 1.87 17.11
CA ARG A 154 -6.64 1.80 16.95
C ARG A 154 -7.27 3.18 16.89
N GLU A 155 -6.91 4.07 17.82
CA GLU A 155 -7.43 5.45 17.86
C GLU A 155 -7.14 6.16 16.54
N LYS A 156 -5.89 6.15 16.10
CA LYS A 156 -5.49 6.80 14.84
C LYS A 156 -6.13 6.16 13.61
N LEU A 157 -6.35 4.85 13.60
CA LEU A 157 -7.08 4.18 12.51
C LEU A 157 -8.55 4.59 12.48
N ARG A 158 -9.21 4.75 13.62
CA ARG A 158 -10.61 5.22 13.69
C ARG A 158 -10.75 6.68 13.22
N GLU A 159 -9.71 7.50 13.35
CA GLU A 159 -9.67 8.85 12.77
C GLU A 159 -9.54 8.82 11.23
N ILE A 160 -8.73 7.89 10.70
CA ILE A 160 -8.46 7.78 9.26
C ILE A 160 -9.64 7.13 8.53
N PHE A 161 -10.31 6.16 9.15
CA PHE A 161 -11.34 5.34 8.52
C PHE A 161 -12.63 5.34 9.34
N SER A 162 -13.72 5.81 8.74
CA SER A 162 -15.02 5.93 9.42
C SER A 162 -15.88 4.66 9.41
N VAL A 163 -15.42 3.56 8.81
CA VAL A 163 -16.33 2.46 8.36
C VAL A 163 -15.83 1.04 8.68
N PHE A 164 -14.72 0.85 9.40
CA PHE A 164 -14.27 -0.52 9.69
C PHE A 164 -15.19 -1.22 10.69
N ASN A 165 -15.48 -2.50 10.44
CA ASN A 165 -15.92 -3.39 11.51
C ASN A 165 -14.72 -3.71 12.43
N ASP A 166 -14.99 -4.11 13.66
CA ASP A 166 -13.92 -4.33 14.65
C ASP A 166 -12.96 -5.47 14.27
N GLU A 167 -13.35 -6.38 13.36
CA GLU A 167 -12.45 -7.46 12.90
C GLU A 167 -11.42 -6.95 11.90
N GLU A 168 -11.86 -6.18 10.90
CA GLU A 168 -11.00 -5.54 9.92
C GLU A 168 -10.05 -4.55 10.59
N LEU A 169 -10.54 -3.79 11.58
CA LEU A 169 -9.72 -2.85 12.34
C LEU A 169 -8.53 -3.55 13.01
N GLU A 170 -8.76 -4.68 13.69
CA GLU A 170 -7.68 -5.40 14.38
C GLU A 170 -6.67 -6.00 13.38
N VAL A 171 -7.13 -6.55 12.26
CA VAL A 171 -6.24 -7.08 11.21
C VAL A 171 -5.35 -5.96 10.66
N ILE A 172 -5.92 -4.79 10.38
CA ILE A 172 -5.18 -3.64 9.87
C ILE A 172 -4.24 -3.08 10.94
N ALA A 173 -4.69 -2.98 12.20
CA ALA A 173 -3.86 -2.52 13.31
C ALA A 173 -2.62 -3.40 13.51
N ARG A 174 -2.77 -4.73 13.40
CA ARG A 174 -1.64 -5.68 13.48
C ARG A 174 -0.66 -5.52 12.32
N ALA A 175 -1.15 -5.26 11.11
CA ALA A 175 -0.30 -4.95 9.97
C ALA A 175 0.48 -3.64 10.18
N VAL A 176 -0.19 -2.59 10.69
CA VAL A 176 0.44 -1.29 11.01
C VAL A 176 1.51 -1.47 12.09
N TYR A 177 1.18 -2.13 13.20
CA TYR A 177 2.11 -2.43 14.29
C TYR A 177 3.38 -3.14 13.78
N ALA A 178 3.21 -4.19 12.97
CA ALA A 178 4.32 -4.95 12.43
C ALA A 178 5.23 -4.16 11.47
N SER A 179 4.72 -3.08 10.87
CA SER A 179 5.46 -2.24 9.93
C SER A 179 6.00 -0.94 10.53
N GLY A 180 5.46 -0.49 11.68
CA GLY A 180 5.70 0.84 12.22
C GLY A 180 5.23 1.99 11.31
N ASN A 181 4.32 1.72 10.35
CA ASN A 181 3.92 2.68 9.34
C ASN A 181 2.39 2.80 9.23
N PHE A 182 1.84 3.91 9.72
CA PHE A 182 0.41 4.22 9.63
C PHE A 182 -0.12 4.31 8.19
N GLU A 183 0.73 4.68 7.23
CA GLU A 183 0.30 4.78 5.83
C GLU A 183 -0.09 3.40 5.26
N LEU A 184 0.48 2.32 5.80
CA LEU A 184 0.18 0.95 5.39
C LEU A 184 -1.33 0.65 5.46
N ALA A 185 -2.04 1.23 6.43
CA ALA A 185 -3.46 0.98 6.63
C ALA A 185 -4.29 1.26 5.37
N LYS A 186 -3.94 2.30 4.61
CA LYS A 186 -4.64 2.68 3.37
C LYS A 186 -4.38 1.70 2.22
N HIS A 187 -3.37 0.85 2.37
CA HIS A 187 -2.99 -0.16 1.38
C HIS A 187 -3.52 -1.54 1.72
N VAL A 188 -4.04 -1.77 2.92
CA VAL A 188 -4.65 -3.07 3.26
C VAL A 188 -6.02 -3.17 2.60
N TYR A 189 -6.20 -4.19 1.79
CA TYR A 189 -7.47 -4.58 1.20
C TYR A 189 -7.89 -5.93 1.78
N ILE A 190 -9.14 -6.01 2.24
CA ILE A 190 -9.75 -7.24 2.74
C ILE A 190 -10.92 -7.53 1.81
N SER A 191 -10.91 -8.67 1.12
CA SER A 191 -12.04 -9.05 0.26
C SER A 191 -13.26 -9.41 1.10
N TYR A 192 -14.44 -9.40 0.47
CA TYR A 192 -15.65 -9.91 1.09
C TYR A 192 -15.41 -11.33 1.65
N ASP A 193 -15.83 -11.52 2.90
CA ASP A 193 -15.74 -12.79 3.65
C ASP A 193 -14.32 -13.39 3.82
N ALA A 194 -13.24 -12.62 3.56
CA ALA A 194 -11.88 -13.13 3.73
C ALA A 194 -11.57 -13.56 5.17
N ILE A 195 -12.03 -12.75 6.14
CA ILE A 195 -11.86 -13.05 7.57
C ILE A 195 -12.68 -14.28 7.93
N GLY A 196 -13.98 -14.31 7.59
CA GLY A 196 -14.88 -15.43 7.88
C GLY A 196 -14.38 -16.76 7.32
N SER A 197 -14.09 -16.81 6.02
CA SER A 197 -13.52 -17.99 5.34
C SER A 197 -12.19 -18.44 5.96
N GLY A 198 -11.32 -17.49 6.31
CA GLY A 198 -10.07 -17.77 7.00
C GLY A 198 -10.27 -18.43 8.37
N LEU A 199 -11.20 -17.92 9.17
CA LEU A 199 -11.53 -18.48 10.48
C LEU A 199 -12.14 -19.89 10.37
N GLU A 200 -13.03 -20.12 9.39
CA GLU A 200 -13.63 -21.43 9.15
C GLU A 200 -12.57 -22.47 8.73
N ALA A 201 -11.67 -22.10 7.82
CA ALA A 201 -10.58 -22.95 7.38
C ALA A 201 -9.64 -23.33 8.54
N LEU A 202 -9.26 -22.37 9.38
CA LEU A 202 -8.46 -22.62 10.58
C LEU A 202 -9.17 -23.56 11.57
N ARG A 203 -10.46 -23.33 11.84
CA ARG A 203 -11.28 -24.19 12.73
C ARG A 203 -11.42 -25.62 12.18
N SER A 204 -11.44 -25.77 10.86
CA SER A 204 -11.53 -27.06 10.18
C SER A 204 -10.19 -27.80 10.10
N GLY A 205 -9.10 -27.24 10.64
CA GLY A 205 -7.77 -27.86 10.60
C GLY A 205 -7.15 -27.85 9.21
N ILE A 206 -7.52 -26.89 8.36
CA ILE A 206 -6.85 -26.68 7.06
C ILE A 206 -5.44 -26.15 7.34
N SER A 207 -4.44 -26.74 6.68
CA SER A 207 -3.05 -26.34 6.84
C SER A 207 -2.74 -24.99 6.16
N ILE A 208 -1.70 -24.33 6.66
CA ILE A 208 -1.20 -23.07 6.12
C ILE A 208 0.03 -23.35 5.26
N LEU A 209 0.01 -22.93 3.99
CA LEU A 209 1.15 -22.99 3.07
C LEU A 209 1.84 -21.62 2.97
N THR A 210 3.16 -21.60 3.06
CA THR A 210 3.96 -20.36 3.07
C THR A 210 4.96 -20.31 1.91
N ASP A 211 5.24 -19.11 1.38
CA ASP A 211 6.21 -18.92 0.30
C ASP A 211 7.67 -19.08 0.75
N VAL A 212 8.01 -18.52 1.91
CA VAL A 212 9.38 -18.55 2.46
C VAL A 212 9.41 -19.00 3.92
N LYS A 213 10.56 -19.52 4.35
CA LYS A 213 10.76 -20.01 5.73
C LYS A 213 10.54 -18.94 6.81
N MET A 214 10.86 -17.68 6.51
CA MET A 214 10.65 -16.56 7.45
C MET A 214 9.17 -16.39 7.79
N VAL A 215 8.28 -16.54 6.80
CA VAL A 215 6.83 -16.53 7.02
C VAL A 215 6.45 -17.72 7.89
N LYS A 216 6.87 -18.95 7.53
CA LYS A 216 6.61 -20.14 8.35
C LYS A 216 7.04 -19.98 9.81
N ALA A 217 8.24 -19.46 10.06
CA ALA A 217 8.79 -19.31 11.40
C ALA A 217 8.03 -18.32 12.28
N GLY A 218 7.34 -17.34 11.68
CA GLY A 218 6.55 -16.35 12.41
C GLY A 218 5.11 -16.78 12.72
N ILE A 219 4.57 -17.80 12.04
CA ILE A 219 3.18 -18.23 12.21
C ILE A 219 3.06 -19.12 13.44
N ARG A 220 2.16 -18.76 14.37
CA ARG A 220 1.93 -19.47 15.63
C ARG A 220 0.86 -20.56 15.50
N TRP A 221 0.95 -21.41 14.48
CA TRP A 221 0.01 -22.50 14.18
C TRP A 221 0.74 -23.84 14.05
N GLU A 222 0.07 -24.94 14.37
CA GLU A 222 0.71 -26.27 14.34
C GLU A 222 0.93 -26.78 12.91
N GLN A 223 -0.09 -26.63 12.05
CA GLN A 223 -0.09 -27.17 10.69
C GLN A 223 0.40 -26.14 9.67
N VAL A 224 1.70 -25.81 9.71
CA VAL A 224 2.33 -24.87 8.77
C VAL A 224 3.36 -25.54 7.88
N GLU A 225 3.12 -25.48 6.58
CA GLU A 225 3.91 -26.11 5.53
C GLU A 225 4.75 -25.09 4.76
N ASN A 226 5.94 -25.52 4.34
CA ASN A 226 6.81 -24.78 3.43
C ASN A 226 7.60 -25.78 2.59
N TYR A 227 7.57 -25.62 1.28
CA TYR A 227 8.21 -26.53 0.32
C TYR A 227 9.43 -25.92 -0.38
N LEU A 228 9.96 -24.81 0.13
CA LEU A 228 11.03 -24.07 -0.54
C LEU A 228 12.30 -24.90 -0.70
N ASP A 229 12.65 -25.74 0.26
CA ASP A 229 13.84 -26.61 0.17
C ASP A 229 13.66 -27.70 -0.89
N ASN A 230 12.45 -28.25 -1.02
CA ASN A 230 12.11 -29.30 -1.97
C ASN A 230 11.87 -28.79 -3.40
N SER A 231 11.83 -27.47 -3.60
CA SER A 231 11.43 -26.83 -4.86
C SER A 231 12.50 -26.82 -5.97
N SER A 232 13.77 -27.10 -5.63
CA SER A 232 14.91 -26.82 -6.52
C SER A 232 14.88 -27.60 -7.84
N GLU A 233 14.50 -28.88 -7.80
CA GLU A 233 14.43 -29.72 -9.00
C GLU A 233 13.28 -29.29 -9.92
N LEU A 234 12.08 -29.07 -9.34
CA LEU A 234 10.91 -28.64 -10.09
C LEU A 234 11.11 -27.25 -10.71
N ALA A 235 11.73 -26.33 -9.97
CA ALA A 235 12.08 -24.99 -10.45
C ALA A 235 12.93 -25.05 -11.72
N LYS A 236 13.99 -25.88 -11.71
CA LYS A 236 14.85 -26.10 -12.87
C LYS A 236 14.09 -26.74 -14.03
N LYS A 237 13.31 -27.79 -13.76
CA LYS A 237 12.54 -28.54 -14.77
C LYS A 237 11.53 -27.65 -15.50
N MET A 238 10.87 -26.74 -14.78
CA MET A 238 9.80 -25.89 -15.32
C MET A 238 10.28 -24.49 -15.74
N GLY A 239 11.53 -24.11 -15.47
CA GLY A 239 12.02 -22.76 -15.75
C GLY A 239 11.34 -21.66 -14.91
N ILE A 240 10.93 -21.99 -13.68
CA ILE A 240 10.26 -21.06 -12.76
C ILE A 240 11.11 -20.82 -11.51
N THR A 241 10.78 -19.78 -10.73
CA THR A 241 11.46 -19.52 -9.47
C THR A 241 11.21 -20.63 -8.44
N ARG A 242 12.13 -20.80 -7.48
CA ARG A 242 11.98 -21.76 -6.36
C ARG A 242 10.72 -21.54 -5.54
N THR A 243 10.35 -20.29 -5.28
CA THR A 243 9.14 -19.95 -4.53
C THR A 243 7.86 -20.29 -5.29
N ALA A 244 7.83 -20.10 -6.62
CA ALA A 244 6.75 -20.59 -7.48
C ALA A 244 6.68 -22.14 -7.46
N ALA A 245 7.80 -22.83 -7.67
CA ALA A 245 7.84 -24.28 -7.60
C ALA A 245 7.41 -24.84 -6.23
N ALA A 246 7.73 -24.14 -5.13
CA ALA A 246 7.26 -24.49 -3.79
C ALA A 246 5.73 -24.43 -3.67
N MET A 247 5.09 -23.41 -4.27
CA MET A 247 3.62 -23.34 -4.32
C MET A 247 3.04 -24.49 -5.12
N ARG A 248 3.61 -24.82 -6.28
CA ARG A 248 3.14 -25.94 -7.11
C ARG A 248 3.29 -27.30 -6.42
N LEU A 249 4.32 -27.49 -5.60
CA LEU A 249 4.49 -28.71 -4.80
C LEU A 249 3.53 -28.76 -3.60
N GLY A 250 3.38 -27.63 -2.90
CA GLY A 250 2.66 -27.58 -1.63
C GLY A 250 1.16 -27.41 -1.76
N LEU A 251 0.66 -26.79 -2.82
CA LEU A 251 -0.77 -26.50 -3.00
C LEU A 251 -1.47 -27.64 -3.76
N ASN A 252 -1.41 -28.84 -3.19
CA ASN A 252 -1.97 -30.09 -3.73
C ASN A 252 -3.33 -30.47 -3.12
N SER A 253 -3.79 -29.71 -2.13
CA SER A 253 -5.09 -29.80 -1.48
C SER A 253 -5.53 -28.40 -1.06
N SER A 254 -6.73 -28.26 -0.51
CA SER A 254 -7.17 -27.00 0.07
C SER A 254 -6.28 -26.58 1.23
N LYS A 255 -5.75 -25.35 1.18
CA LYS A 255 -4.81 -24.75 2.14
C LYS A 255 -5.01 -23.24 2.21
N ILE A 256 -4.85 -22.66 3.40
CA ILE A 256 -4.67 -21.21 3.52
C ILE A 256 -3.28 -20.89 2.98
N VAL A 257 -3.16 -19.88 2.13
CA VAL A 257 -1.87 -19.50 1.53
C VAL A 257 -1.40 -18.17 2.09
N VAL A 258 -0.16 -18.11 2.57
CA VAL A 258 0.45 -16.90 3.11
C VAL A 258 1.72 -16.56 2.34
N ILE A 259 1.67 -15.47 1.58
CA ILE A 259 2.77 -14.99 0.74
C ILE A 259 3.32 -13.69 1.32
N GLY A 260 4.49 -13.76 1.95
CA GLY A 260 5.11 -12.60 2.59
C GLY A 260 6.28 -11.98 1.83
N ASN A 261 6.81 -12.64 0.80
CA ASN A 261 8.07 -12.24 0.17
C ASN A 261 8.04 -12.24 -1.36
N ALA A 262 7.58 -13.32 -2.00
CA ALA A 262 7.81 -13.53 -3.43
C ALA A 262 6.57 -13.27 -4.31
N PRO A 263 6.58 -12.23 -5.17
CA PRO A 263 5.53 -12.02 -6.16
C PRO A 263 5.31 -13.22 -7.10
N THR A 264 6.38 -13.94 -7.42
CA THR A 264 6.32 -15.14 -8.28
C THR A 264 5.62 -16.32 -7.61
N ALA A 265 5.63 -16.41 -6.27
CA ALA A 265 4.83 -17.41 -5.56
C ALA A 265 3.35 -17.08 -5.71
N LEU A 266 2.96 -15.82 -5.52
CA LEU A 266 1.57 -15.41 -5.67
C LEU A 266 1.05 -15.61 -7.11
N LEU A 267 1.88 -15.31 -8.12
CA LEU A 267 1.53 -15.57 -9.51
C LEU A 267 1.27 -17.05 -9.76
N GLU A 268 2.03 -17.94 -9.11
CA GLU A 268 1.84 -19.37 -9.25
C GLU A 268 0.58 -19.87 -8.55
N VAL A 269 0.22 -19.29 -7.39
CA VAL A 269 -1.06 -19.56 -6.72
C VAL A 269 -2.24 -19.21 -7.62
N LEU A 270 -2.18 -18.05 -8.29
CA LEU A 270 -3.18 -17.64 -9.27
C LEU A 270 -3.32 -18.63 -10.43
N ARG A 271 -2.20 -19.10 -10.99
CA ARG A 271 -2.22 -20.12 -12.06
C ARG A 271 -2.87 -21.42 -11.59
N ILE A 272 -2.56 -21.89 -10.39
CA ILE A 272 -3.14 -23.12 -9.82
C ILE A 272 -4.66 -22.96 -9.64
N HIS A 273 -5.11 -21.78 -9.22
CA HIS A 273 -6.52 -21.45 -9.11
C HIS A 273 -7.23 -21.42 -10.47
N GLU A 274 -6.63 -20.77 -11.48
CA GLU A 274 -7.14 -20.75 -12.86
C GLU A 274 -7.23 -22.15 -13.48
N GLU A 275 -6.26 -23.02 -13.17
CA GLU A 275 -6.25 -24.44 -13.54
C GLU A 275 -7.35 -25.26 -12.80
N ARG A 276 -8.11 -24.64 -11.87
CA ARG A 276 -9.17 -25.24 -11.03
C ARG A 276 -8.75 -26.51 -10.29
N LYS A 277 -7.49 -26.56 -9.86
CA LYS A 277 -6.91 -27.77 -9.24
C LYS A 277 -7.26 -27.94 -7.77
N VAL A 278 -7.40 -26.82 -7.05
CA VAL A 278 -7.63 -26.81 -5.61
C VAL A 278 -8.48 -25.62 -5.21
N ASP A 279 -9.27 -25.80 -4.15
CA ASP A 279 -9.99 -24.70 -3.52
C ASP A 279 -9.08 -23.99 -2.50
N ILE A 280 -9.08 -22.65 -2.50
CA ILE A 280 -8.18 -21.83 -1.69
C ILE A 280 -9.03 -20.94 -0.77
N PRO A 281 -9.22 -21.32 0.51
CA PRO A 281 -10.14 -20.61 1.39
C PRO A 281 -9.68 -19.20 1.75
N LEU A 282 -8.37 -18.94 1.77
CA LEU A 282 -7.82 -17.62 2.05
C LEU A 282 -6.42 -17.47 1.47
N VAL A 283 -6.12 -16.30 0.90
CA VAL A 283 -4.77 -15.84 0.59
C VAL A 283 -4.43 -14.58 1.38
N VAL A 284 -3.40 -14.65 2.22
CA VAL A 284 -2.77 -13.45 2.81
C VAL A 284 -1.55 -13.08 1.97
N ALA A 285 -1.59 -11.93 1.30
CA ALA A 285 -0.57 -11.50 0.37
C ALA A 285 0.03 -10.14 0.72
N SER A 286 1.29 -10.15 1.12
CA SER A 286 2.10 -8.94 1.32
C SER A 286 3.51 -9.04 0.72
N PRO A 287 3.75 -9.63 -0.48
CA PRO A 287 5.08 -9.55 -1.07
C PRO A 287 5.47 -8.08 -1.35
N PRO A 288 6.62 -7.60 -0.86
CA PRO A 288 7.11 -6.26 -1.17
C PRO A 288 7.71 -6.22 -2.59
N GLY A 289 7.79 -5.03 -3.17
CA GLY A 289 8.53 -4.84 -4.41
C GLY A 289 8.08 -3.64 -5.24
N PHE A 290 9.01 -3.09 -6.02
CA PHE A 290 8.78 -1.87 -6.82
C PHE A 290 8.42 -2.12 -8.29
N THR A 291 8.24 -3.39 -8.66
CA THR A 291 7.91 -3.85 -10.03
C THR A 291 6.68 -4.76 -9.99
N ASN A 292 6.85 -6.07 -10.13
CA ASN A 292 5.78 -7.03 -10.40
C ASN A 292 4.84 -7.26 -9.20
N ALA A 293 5.27 -6.88 -7.99
CA ALA A 293 4.52 -7.11 -6.75
C ALA A 293 3.15 -6.43 -6.77
N SER A 294 3.07 -5.17 -7.22
CA SER A 294 1.80 -4.43 -7.22
C SER A 294 0.80 -5.06 -8.19
N GLU A 295 1.24 -5.45 -9.38
CA GLU A 295 0.36 -5.99 -10.42
C GLU A 295 -0.21 -7.36 -10.01
N VAL A 296 0.63 -8.28 -9.53
CA VAL A 296 0.16 -9.61 -9.13
C VAL A 296 -0.80 -9.56 -7.94
N LYS A 297 -0.64 -8.57 -7.03
CA LYS A 297 -1.57 -8.34 -5.92
C LYS A 297 -2.93 -7.84 -6.40
N GLU A 298 -2.97 -6.98 -7.42
CA GLU A 298 -4.22 -6.57 -8.05
C GLU A 298 -4.88 -7.71 -8.85
N GLN A 299 -4.09 -8.63 -9.43
CA GLN A 299 -4.63 -9.84 -10.05
C GLN A 299 -5.29 -10.76 -9.00
N LEU A 300 -4.69 -10.92 -7.81
CA LEU A 300 -5.32 -11.63 -6.68
C LEU A 300 -6.65 -11.02 -6.26
N ILE A 301 -6.72 -9.70 -6.16
CA ILE A 301 -7.96 -9.02 -5.80
C ILE A 301 -9.08 -9.30 -6.83
N LYS A 302 -8.72 -9.44 -8.11
CA LYS A 302 -9.66 -9.68 -9.21
C LYS A 302 -10.00 -11.15 -9.43
N SER A 303 -9.24 -12.09 -8.85
CA SER A 303 -9.44 -13.53 -9.09
C SER A 303 -10.68 -14.08 -8.38
N GLY A 304 -11.20 -13.37 -7.35
CA GLY A 304 -12.34 -13.81 -6.55
C GLY A 304 -11.97 -14.76 -5.41
N ILE A 305 -10.69 -15.11 -5.25
CA ILE A 305 -10.21 -15.85 -4.08
C ILE A 305 -10.36 -14.95 -2.85
N PRO A 306 -10.92 -15.44 -1.71
CA PRO A 306 -10.92 -14.66 -0.49
C PRO A 306 -9.50 -14.27 -0.09
N CYS A 307 -9.23 -12.99 0.10
CA CYS A 307 -7.88 -12.49 0.29
C CYS A 307 -7.75 -11.27 1.20
N ILE A 308 -6.61 -11.18 1.88
CA ILE A 308 -6.13 -9.99 2.59
C ILE A 308 -4.82 -9.57 1.92
N VAL A 309 -4.79 -8.39 1.33
CA VAL A 309 -3.73 -7.94 0.43
C VAL A 309 -3.19 -6.59 0.87
N VAL A 310 -1.87 -6.47 0.98
CA VAL A 310 -1.20 -5.17 1.15
C VAL A 310 -0.86 -4.63 -0.24
N ARG A 311 -1.66 -3.72 -0.78
CA ARG A 311 -1.52 -3.15 -2.13
C ARG A 311 -0.22 -2.36 -2.33
N GLY A 312 0.10 -2.06 -3.58
CA GLY A 312 1.24 -1.21 -3.96
C GLY A 312 2.59 -1.89 -3.74
N SER A 313 3.61 -1.12 -3.38
CA SER A 313 4.98 -1.62 -3.14
C SER A 313 5.22 -2.10 -1.72
N TYR A 314 4.36 -1.74 -0.77
CA TYR A 314 4.43 -2.18 0.60
C TYR A 314 4.23 -3.69 0.74
N GLY A 315 4.82 -4.24 1.79
CA GLY A 315 4.80 -5.67 2.04
C GLY A 315 5.92 -6.08 3.00
N GLY A 316 6.09 -7.37 3.16
CA GLY A 316 7.05 -7.98 4.06
C GLY A 316 6.48 -9.23 4.72
N SER A 317 7.38 -10.13 5.11
CA SER A 317 7.01 -11.38 5.79
C SER A 317 6.41 -11.12 7.17
N ASN A 318 6.94 -10.14 7.90
CA ASN A 318 6.40 -9.66 9.17
C ASN A 318 4.92 -9.23 9.06
N ILE A 319 4.54 -8.55 7.99
CA ILE A 319 3.16 -8.06 7.79
C ILE A 319 2.21 -9.23 7.51
N ALA A 320 2.57 -10.13 6.59
CA ALA A 320 1.79 -11.35 6.32
C ALA A 320 1.60 -12.19 7.59
N VAL A 321 2.68 -12.37 8.37
CA VAL A 321 2.66 -13.09 9.64
C VAL A 321 1.74 -12.43 10.66
N ALA A 322 1.79 -11.10 10.79
CA ALA A 322 0.95 -10.37 11.74
C ALA A 322 -0.55 -10.53 11.41
N ILE A 323 -0.90 -10.45 10.12
CA ILE A 323 -2.28 -10.63 9.63
C ILE A 323 -2.79 -12.04 9.95
N ILE A 324 -2.06 -13.10 9.57
CA ILE A 324 -2.53 -14.48 9.80
C ILE A 324 -2.54 -14.85 11.29
N ASN A 325 -1.58 -14.35 12.08
CA ASN A 325 -1.57 -14.57 13.52
C ASN A 325 -2.76 -13.91 14.23
N GLU A 326 -3.28 -12.80 13.73
CA GLU A 326 -4.50 -12.19 14.26
C GLU A 326 -5.72 -13.09 14.02
N LEU A 327 -5.83 -13.70 12.83
CA LEU A 327 -6.88 -14.69 12.55
C LEU A 327 -6.73 -15.93 13.45
N ILE A 328 -5.51 -16.43 13.63
CA ILE A 328 -5.22 -17.56 14.53
C ILE A 328 -5.61 -17.23 15.97
N ARG A 329 -5.29 -16.02 16.45
CA ARG A 329 -5.65 -15.57 17.80
C ARG A 329 -7.16 -15.64 18.01
N ARG A 330 -7.96 -15.21 17.02
CA ARG A 330 -9.43 -15.23 17.06
C ARG A 330 -10.05 -16.63 17.04
N VAL A 331 -9.34 -17.64 16.55
CA VAL A 331 -9.81 -19.04 16.60
C VAL A 331 -9.52 -19.70 17.95
N ARG A 332 -8.54 -19.17 18.69
CA ARG A 332 -8.12 -19.70 20.00
C ARG A 332 -8.84 -19.08 21.20
N ILE A 333 -9.55 -17.97 20.99
CA ILE A 333 -10.41 -17.31 21.99
C ILE A 333 -11.80 -17.93 21.94
#